data_AF-A0A2A2ZAQ1-F1
#
_entry.id   AF-A0A2A2ZAQ1-F1
#
_cell.length_a   1.000
_cell.length_b   1.000
_cell.length_c   1.000
_cell.angle_alpha   90.00
_cell.angle_beta   90.00
_cell.angle_gamma   90.00
#
_symmetry.space_group_name_H-M   'P 1'
#
loop_
_entity.id
_entity.type
_entity.pdbx_description
1 polymer ?
#
loop_
_entity_poly.entity_id
_entity_poly.type
_entity_poly.pdbx_seq_one_letter_code
_entity_poly.pdbx_strand_id
1 'polypeptide(L)'
;TVKRVLTDNGSCYRSKNFAEALGPDITHKRTRPYRPQTNGKVERFNRTLTTEWAYAQTYRSEAERAGTYQHWLHHYNHHRPHTGIGGMTPIERLRVHNLPVKNN
;
A
#
# COMPACT_ATOMS: atom_id res chain seq x y z
N THR A 1 7.16 -14.47 2.61
CA THR A 1 6.59 -14.56 1.24
C THR A 1 5.11 -14.23 1.28
N VAL A 2 4.58 -13.50 0.30
CA VAL A 2 3.15 -13.18 0.20
C VAL A 2 2.36 -14.45 -0.13
N LYS A 3 1.23 -14.69 0.54
CA LYS A 3 0.37 -15.85 0.30
C LYS A 3 -0.96 -15.52 -0.37
N ARG A 4 -1.46 -14.30 -0.17
CA ARG A 4 -2.76 -13.85 -0.69
C ARG A 4 -2.71 -12.36 -1.01
N VAL A 5 -3.45 -11.95 -2.03
CA VAL A 5 -3.66 -10.55 -2.40
C VAL A 5 -5.15 -10.28 -2.41
N LEU A 6 -5.59 -9.20 -1.76
CA LEU A 6 -6.98 -8.74 -1.74
C LEU A 6 -7.09 -7.48 -2.60
N THR A 7 -8.03 -7.47 -3.55
CA THR A 7 -8.35 -6.30 -4.38
C THR A 7 -9.84 -6.03 -4.39
N ASP A 8 -10.25 -4.88 -4.93
CA ASP A 8 -11.63 -4.66 -5.33
C ASP A 8 -11.99 -5.45 -6.62
N ASN A 9 -13.18 -5.20 -7.16
CA ASN A 9 -13.71 -5.85 -8.36
C ASN A 9 -13.42 -5.08 -9.67
N GLY A 10 -12.49 -4.13 -9.65
CA GLY A 10 -12.05 -3.39 -10.83
C GLY A 10 -11.65 -4.32 -11.97
N SER A 11 -11.94 -3.89 -13.20
CA SER A 11 -11.71 -4.71 -14.41
C SER A 11 -10.25 -5.12 -14.57
N CYS A 12 -9.30 -4.24 -14.20
CA CYS A 12 -7.86 -4.53 -14.22
C CYS A 12 -7.51 -5.74 -13.34
N TYR A 13 -8.08 -5.85 -12.13
CA TYR A 13 -7.83 -6.97 -11.22
C TYR A 13 -8.60 -8.24 -11.58
N ARG A 14 -9.56 -8.17 -12.50
CA ARG A 14 -10.27 -9.33 -13.05
C ARG A 14 -9.61 -9.88 -14.33
N SER A 15 -8.60 -9.18 -14.85
CA SER A 15 -7.95 -9.54 -16.11
C SER A 15 -7.09 -10.80 -15.98
N LYS A 16 -6.89 -11.49 -17.12
CA LYS A 16 -5.95 -12.63 -17.19
C LYS A 16 -4.52 -12.19 -16.88
N ASN A 17 -4.09 -11.05 -17.42
CA ASN A 17 -2.76 -10.50 -17.20
C ASN A 17 -2.45 -10.29 -15.71
N PHE A 18 -3.43 -9.83 -14.92
CA PHE A 18 -3.24 -9.69 -13.48
C PHE A 18 -3.13 -11.05 -12.77
N ALA A 19 -3.94 -12.03 -13.16
CA ALA A 19 -3.85 -13.38 -12.62
C ALA A 19 -2.51 -14.05 -12.95
N GLU A 20 -2.00 -13.85 -14.16
CA GLU A 20 -0.68 -14.33 -14.59
C GLU A 20 0.45 -13.65 -13.79
N ALA A 21 0.36 -12.33 -13.60
CA ALA A 21 1.35 -11.58 -12.81
C ALA A 21 1.41 -11.99 -11.33
N LEU A 22 0.30 -12.46 -10.75
CA LEU A 22 0.28 -13.00 -9.38
C LEU A 22 0.96 -14.37 -9.28
N GLY A 23 0.91 -15.16 -10.35
CA GLY A 23 1.41 -16.54 -10.36
C GLY A 23 0.54 -17.53 -9.58
N PRO A 24 0.87 -18.84 -9.66
CA PRO A 24 0.04 -19.92 -9.13
C PRO A 24 0.03 -20.00 -7.59
N ASP A 25 1.07 -19.49 -6.91
CA ASP A 25 1.24 -19.65 -5.46
C ASP A 25 0.50 -18.60 -4.61
N ILE A 26 -0.08 -17.58 -5.25
CA ILE A 26 -0.77 -16.47 -4.57
C ILE A 26 -2.27 -16.59 -4.78
N THR A 27 -3.02 -16.74 -3.69
CA THR A 27 -4.49 -16.72 -3.78
C THR A 27 -4.98 -15.28 -3.98
N HIS A 28 -5.61 -15.00 -5.12
CA HIS A 28 -6.34 -13.75 -5.32
C HIS A 28 -7.70 -13.77 -4.63
N LYS A 29 -7.93 -12.82 -3.73
CA LYS A 29 -9.22 -12.56 -3.10
C LYS A 29 -9.77 -11.23 -3.59
N ARG A 30 -11.09 -11.14 -3.68
CA ARG A 30 -11.80 -9.92 -4.04
C ARG A 30 -12.72 -9.48 -2.92
N THR A 31 -12.89 -8.17 -2.75
CA THR A 31 -13.88 -7.60 -1.84
C THR A 31 -15.27 -8.12 -2.22
N ARG A 32 -16.07 -8.49 -1.22
CA ARG A 32 -17.47 -8.85 -1.46
C ARG A 32 -18.24 -7.61 -1.93
N PRO A 33 -19.19 -7.74 -2.86
CA PRO A 33 -20.09 -6.67 -3.22
C PRO A 33 -20.71 -6.02 -1.96
N TYR A 34 -20.84 -4.69 -1.99
CA TYR A 34 -21.41 -3.88 -0.89
C TYR A 34 -20.66 -3.97 0.45
N ARG A 35 -19.39 -4.39 0.46
CA ARG A 35 -18.53 -4.42 1.66
C ARG A 35 -17.23 -3.61 1.48
N PRO A 36 -17.31 -2.30 1.23
CA PRO A 36 -16.14 -1.45 0.96
C PRO A 36 -15.17 -1.38 2.15
N GLN A 37 -15.63 -1.65 3.38
CA GLN A 37 -14.81 -1.60 4.59
C GLN A 37 -13.59 -2.53 4.51
N THR A 38 -13.69 -3.61 3.73
CA THR A 38 -12.59 -4.56 3.52
C THR A 38 -11.42 -3.98 2.72
N ASN A 39 -11.63 -2.92 1.93
CA ASN A 39 -10.60 -2.20 1.19
C ASN A 39 -10.08 -0.95 1.91
N GLY A 40 -10.63 -0.63 3.09
CA GLY A 40 -10.38 0.63 3.79
C GLY A 40 -8.91 0.92 4.10
N LYS A 41 -8.06 -0.11 4.20
CA LYS A 41 -6.60 0.08 4.39
C LYS A 41 -5.94 0.73 3.18
N VAL A 42 -6.22 0.23 1.97
CA VAL A 42 -5.69 0.80 0.72
C VAL A 42 -6.30 2.17 0.47
N GLU A 43 -7.59 2.33 0.72
CA GLU A 43 -8.27 3.62 0.54
C GLU A 43 -7.70 4.68 1.48
N ARG A 44 -7.42 4.32 2.75
CA ARG A 44 -6.78 5.23 3.70
C ARG A 44 -5.35 5.57 3.30
N PHE A 45 -4.59 4.60 2.80
CA PHE A 45 -3.25 4.85 2.29
C PHE A 45 -3.29 5.81 1.10
N ASN A 46 -4.12 5.54 0.09
CA ASN A 46 -4.25 6.38 -1.10
C ASN A 46 -4.66 7.81 -0.74
N ARG A 47 -5.61 7.99 0.19
CA ARG A 47 -5.97 9.33 0.68
C ARG A 47 -4.79 10.05 1.32
N THR A 48 -4.03 9.34 2.16
CA THR A 48 -2.84 9.89 2.83
C THR A 48 -1.76 10.26 1.80
N LEU A 49 -1.51 9.38 0.83
CA LEU A 49 -0.59 9.63 -0.28
C LEU A 49 -1.00 10.86 -1.10
N THR A 50 -2.29 11.00 -1.40
CA THR A 50 -2.79 12.14 -2.15
C THR A 50 -2.59 13.45 -1.38
N THR A 51 -2.94 13.48 -0.09
CA THR A 51 -2.85 14.70 0.73
C THR A 51 -1.42 15.05 1.13
N GLU A 52 -0.60 14.07 1.50
CA GLU A 52 0.73 14.28 2.08
C GLU A 52 1.87 14.20 1.07
N TRP A 53 1.61 13.73 -0.15
CA TRP A 53 2.61 13.71 -1.22
C TRP A 53 2.09 14.39 -2.48
N ALA A 54 1.01 13.88 -3.08
CA ALA A 54 0.61 14.36 -4.42
C ALA A 54 0.26 15.86 -4.43
N TYR A 55 -0.34 16.36 -3.35
CA TYR A 55 -0.79 17.75 -3.20
C TYR A 55 -0.21 18.45 -1.97
N ALA A 56 0.88 17.94 -1.39
CA ALA A 56 1.50 18.55 -0.21
C ALA A 56 2.14 19.93 -0.50
N GLN A 57 2.57 20.15 -1.74
CA GLN A 57 3.17 21.40 -2.18
C GLN A 57 2.95 21.61 -3.68
N THR A 58 3.26 22.81 -4.16
CA THR A 58 3.31 23.10 -5.59
C THR A 58 4.58 22.52 -6.19
N TYR A 59 4.42 21.63 -7.16
CA TYR A 59 5.51 21.10 -7.98
C TYR A 59 5.56 21.84 -9.32
N ARG A 60 6.75 22.04 -9.87
CA ARG A 60 6.97 22.67 -11.18
C ARG A 60 6.76 21.69 -12.33
N SER A 61 6.85 20.39 -12.05
CA SER A 61 6.59 19.33 -13.03
C SER A 61 6.18 18.02 -12.37
N GLU A 62 5.59 17.11 -13.16
CA GLU A 62 5.31 15.75 -12.72
C GLU A 62 6.58 14.96 -12.39
N ALA A 63 7.65 15.18 -13.15
CA ALA A 63 8.94 14.52 -12.91
C ALA A 63 9.54 14.90 -11.54
N GLU A 64 9.43 16.18 -11.16
CA GLU A 64 9.83 16.65 -9.84
C GLU A 64 8.99 15.98 -8.74
N ARG A 65 7.66 15.95 -8.90
CA ARG A 65 6.76 15.29 -7.96
C ARG A 65 7.08 13.80 -7.80
N ALA A 66 7.22 13.08 -8.91
CA ALA A 66 7.60 11.68 -8.94
C ALA A 66 8.98 11.43 -8.30
N GLY A 67 9.94 12.34 -8.49
CA GLY A 67 11.27 12.27 -7.88
C GLY A 67 11.22 12.28 -6.35
N THR A 68 10.23 12.94 -5.74
CA THR A 68 10.06 12.96 -4.27
C THR A 68 9.36 11.72 -3.70
N TYR A 69 8.76 10.88 -4.56
CA TYR A 69 7.90 9.78 -4.11
C TYR A 69 8.61 8.78 -3.21
N GLN A 70 9.83 8.37 -3.58
CA GLN A 70 10.58 7.38 -2.81
C GLN A 70 10.95 7.89 -1.41
N HIS A 71 11.31 9.18 -1.30
CA HIS A 71 11.62 9.80 -0.02
C HIS A 71 10.37 9.86 0.87
N TRP A 72 9.24 10.29 0.32
CA TRP A 72 7.98 10.30 1.05
C TRP A 72 7.56 8.89 1.52
N LEU A 73 7.71 7.89 0.65
CA LEU A 73 7.37 6.50 0.98
C LEU A 73 8.26 5.93 2.08
N HIS A 74 9.56 6.27 2.07
CA HIS A 74 10.48 5.92 3.16
C HIS A 74 10.03 6.56 4.47
N HIS A 75 9.73 7.86 4.47
CA HIS A 75 9.21 8.55 5.65
C HIS A 75 7.91 7.92 6.17
N TYR A 76 6.94 7.66 5.30
CA TYR A 76 5.68 7.02 5.67
C TYR A 76 5.89 5.66 6.34
N ASN A 77 6.78 4.81 5.81
CA ASN A 77 6.97 3.45 6.31
C ASN A 77 7.86 3.37 7.55
N HIS A 78 8.84 4.27 7.71
CA HIS A 78 9.90 4.15 8.72
C HIS A 78 9.86 5.20 9.83
N HIS A 79 9.21 6.34 9.61
CA HIS A 79 9.33 7.50 10.51
C HIS A 79 7.97 8.06 10.95
N ARG A 80 6.93 7.92 10.12
CA ARG A 80 5.58 8.44 10.42
C ARG A 80 4.88 7.56 11.46
N PRO A 81 4.53 8.07 12.66
CA PRO A 81 3.76 7.31 13.64
C PRO A 81 2.27 7.25 13.27
N HIS A 82 1.60 6.12 13.52
CA HIS A 82 0.19 5.92 13.21
C HIS A 82 -0.63 5.61 14.47
N THR A 83 -1.55 6.50 14.82
CA THR A 83 -2.42 6.36 16.00
C THR A 83 -3.26 5.08 15.99
N GLY A 84 -3.73 4.65 14.80
CA GLY A 84 -4.51 3.42 14.64
C GLY A 84 -3.74 2.11 14.91
N ILE A 85 -2.43 2.18 15.14
CA ILE A 85 -1.57 1.05 15.50
C ILE A 85 -0.70 1.37 16.72
N GLY A 86 -1.20 2.21 17.64
CA GLY A 86 -0.52 2.50 18.91
C GLY A 86 0.68 3.43 18.77
N GLY A 87 0.69 4.29 17.75
CA GLY A 87 1.79 5.23 17.51
C GLY A 87 3.00 4.63 16.81
N MET A 88 2.97 3.32 16.49
CA MET A 88 4.02 2.66 15.72
C MET A 88 4.04 3.13 14.26
N THR A 89 5.19 3.00 13.63
CA THR A 89 5.37 3.10 12.18
C THR A 89 4.91 1.81 11.48
N PRO A 90 4.58 1.86 10.18
CA PRO A 90 4.19 0.67 9.44
C PRO A 90 5.21 -0.47 9.50
N ILE A 91 6.52 -0.15 9.43
CA ILE A 91 7.55 -1.20 9.44
C ILE A 91 7.71 -1.85 10.82
N GLU A 92 7.61 -1.08 11.90
CA GLU A 92 7.63 -1.63 13.26
C GLU A 92 6.47 -2.60 13.45
N ARG A 93 5.27 -2.21 13.02
CA ARG A 93 4.09 -3.08 13.08
C ARG A 93 4.25 -4.36 12.26
N LEU A 94 4.88 -4.28 11.08
CA LEU A 94 5.14 -5.44 10.23
C LEU A 94 6.19 -6.39 10.82
N ARG A 95 7.26 -5.86 11.43
CA ARG A 95 8.28 -6.66 12.12
C ARG A 95 7.70 -7.43 13.29
N VAL A 96 6.77 -6.83 14.02
CA VAL A 96 6.02 -7.51 15.10
C VAL A 96 5.11 -8.63 14.55
N HIS A 97 4.71 -8.56 13.28
CA HIS A 97 3.63 -9.39 12.77
C HIS A 97 3.91 -10.37 11.63
N ASN A 98 4.96 -10.30 10.79
CA ASN A 98 5.25 -11.38 9.78
C ASN A 98 6.46 -11.23 8.81
N LEU A 99 7.70 -10.89 9.21
CA LEU A 99 8.88 -11.17 8.35
C LEU A 99 10.14 -11.51 9.17
N PRO A 100 10.90 -12.57 8.81
CA PRO A 100 12.26 -12.73 9.31
C PRO A 100 13.09 -11.56 8.78
N VAL A 101 13.60 -10.76 9.70
CA VAL A 101 14.53 -9.68 9.41
C VAL A 101 15.80 -10.31 8.85
N LYS A 102 15.93 -10.41 7.53
CA LYS A 102 17.25 -10.54 6.91
C LYS A 102 17.79 -9.13 6.72
N ASN A 103 18.47 -8.64 7.76
CA ASN A 103 19.47 -7.61 7.61
C ASN A 103 20.63 -8.23 6.82
N ASN A 104 21.03 -7.60 5.72
CA ASN A 104 22.37 -7.76 5.16
C ASN A 104 22.95 -6.35 5.02
#